data_AF-A0A7J8LN45-F1
#
_entry.id   AF-A0A7J8LN45-F1
#
_cell.length_a   1.000
_cell.length_b   1.000
_cell.length_c   1.000
_cell.angle_alpha   90.00
_cell.angle_beta   90.00
_cell.angle_gamma   90.00
#
_symmetry.space_group_name_H-M   'P 1'
#
loop_
_entity.id
_entity.type
_entity.pdbx_description
1 polymer ?
#
loop_
_entity_poly.entity_id
_entity_poly.type
_entity_poly.pdbx_seq_one_letter_code
_entity_poly.pdbx_strand_id
1 'polypeptide(L)' 'CLAAKGEESNQCEKFAKYYRSLCPGEWIDKWNEQRENGTFPGPL' A
#
# COMPACT_ATOMS: atom_id res chain seq x y z
N CYS A 1 -3.92 -1.42 -6.52
CA CYS A 1 -4.48 -0.19 -7.13
C CYS A 1 -3.50 0.40 -8.15
N LEU A 2 -2.30 0.79 -7.71
CA LEU A 2 -1.27 1.39 -8.57
C LEU A 2 -0.90 0.49 -9.76
N ALA A 3 -0.71 -0.82 -9.53
CA ALA A 3 -0.41 -1.79 -10.59
C ALA A 3 -1.49 -1.89 -11.69
N ALA A 4 -2.77 -1.65 -11.35
CA ALA A 4 -3.89 -1.79 -12.28
C ALA A 4 -4.35 -0.47 -12.91
N LYS A 5 -4.13 0.67 -12.22
CA LYS A 5 -4.64 1.99 -12.61
C LYS A 5 -3.55 3.02 -12.91
N GLY A 6 -2.28 2.70 -12.68
CA GLY A 6 -1.16 3.63 -12.78
C GLY A 6 -0.95 4.46 -11.51
N GLU A 7 0.27 4.95 -11.30
CA GLU A 7 0.66 5.78 -10.15
C GLU A 7 -0.05 7.13 -10.11
N GLU A 8 -0.45 7.67 -11.26
CA GLU A 8 -1.10 8.98 -11.38
C GLU A 8 -2.62 8.96 -11.14
N SER A 9 -3.18 7.82 -10.73
CA SER A 9 -4.61 7.75 -10.43
C SER A 9 -4.90 8.36 -9.07
N ASN A 10 -5.48 9.56 -9.03
CA ASN A 10 -6.05 10.21 -7.84
C ASN A 10 -7.05 9.32 -7.07
N GLN A 11 -7.53 8.22 -7.68
CA GLN A 11 -8.36 7.22 -7.01
C GLN A 11 -7.57 6.36 -6.02
N CYS A 12 -6.29 6.09 -6.28
CA CYS A 12 -5.43 5.31 -5.40
C CYS A 12 -5.03 6.10 -4.14
N GLU A 13 -4.94 7.44 -4.22
CA GLU A 13 -4.70 8.29 -3.05
C GLU A 13 -5.78 8.15 -1.97
N LYS A 14 -7.05 7.94 -2.34
CA LYS A 14 -8.14 7.77 -1.37
C LYS A 14 -7.92 6.51 -0.52
N PHE A 15 -7.60 5.39 -1.18
CA PHE A 15 -7.21 4.17 -0.49
C PHE A 15 -5.96 4.39 0.36
N ALA A 16 -5.02 5.20 -0.14
CA ALA A 16 -3.81 5.53 0.60
C ALA A 16 -4.04 6.34 1.87
N LYS A 17 -5.04 7.22 1.88
CA LYS A 17 -5.49 7.91 3.09
C LYS A 17 -6.18 6.94 4.04
N TYR A 18 -7.07 6.08 3.54
CA TYR A 18 -7.81 5.15 4.39
C TYR A 18 -6.92 4.17 5.13
N TYR A 19 -5.98 3.49 4.45
CA TYR A 19 -5.12 2.52 5.17
C TYR A 19 -4.21 3.22 6.18
N ARG A 20 -3.76 4.45 5.92
CA ARG A 20 -2.96 5.24 6.88
C ARG A 20 -3.74 5.67 8.12
N SER A 21 -5.05 5.85 8.01
CA SER A 21 -5.92 6.19 9.15
C SER A 21 -6.43 4.96 9.91
N LEU A 22 -6.57 3.81 9.23
CA LEU A 22 -7.12 2.59 9.82
C LEU A 22 -6.05 1.69 10.44
N CYS A 23 -4.85 1.65 9.84
CA CYS A 23 -3.78 0.76 10.26
C CYS A 23 -2.74 1.51 11.11
N PRO A 24 -2.15 0.87 12.14
CA PRO A 24 -1.00 1.41 12.84
C PRO A 24 0.16 1.69 11.88
N GLY A 25 0.93 2.75 12.12
CA GLY A 25 2.08 3.12 11.29
C GLY A 25 3.11 1.98 11.15
N GLU A 26 3.40 1.27 12.25
CA GLU A 26 4.34 0.14 12.26
C GLU A 26 3.94 -0.98 11.28
N TRP A 27 2.64 -1.23 11.10
CA TRP A 27 2.17 -2.26 10.16
C TRP A 27 2.41 -1.82 8.72
N ILE A 28 2.18 -0.54 8.44
CA ILE A 28 2.40 0.04 7.12
C ILE A 28 3.89 -0.04 6.76
N ASP A 29 4.77 0.29 7.70
CA ASP A 29 6.22 0.23 7.50
C ASP A 29 6.68 -1.21 7.22
N LYS A 30 6.24 -2.19 8.03
CA LYS A 30 6.52 -3.62 7.80
C LYS A 30 6.01 -4.11 6.46
N TRP A 31 4.81 -3.71 6.06
CA TRP A 31 4.28 -4.11 4.75
C TRP A 31 5.03 -3.46 3.60
N ASN A 32 5.45 -2.20 3.72
CA ASN A 32 6.28 -1.54 2.71
C ASN A 32 7.61 -2.28 2.54
N GLU A 33 8.29 -2.60 3.64
CA GLU A 33 9.54 -3.38 3.62
C GLU A 33 9.34 -4.76 2.98
N GLN A 34 8.26 -5.48 3.33
CA GLN A 34 7.93 -6.76 2.71
C GLN A 34 7.63 -6.64 1.21
N ARG A 35 7.02 -5.54 0.77
CA ARG A 35 6.76 -5.28 -0.65
C ARG A 35 8.07 -4.99 -1.41
N GLU A 36 8.99 -4.22 -0.83
CA GLU A 36 10.31 -3.95 -1.41
C GLU A 36 11.18 -5.22 -1.47
N ASN A 37 11.13 -6.05 -0.42
CA ASN A 37 11.86 -7.31 -0.34
C ASN A 37 11.19 -8.45 -1.14
N GLY A 38 10.01 -8.23 -1.73
CA GLY A 38 9.25 -9.24 -2.46
C GLY A 38 8.71 -10.39 -1.60
N THR A 39 8.66 -10.22 -0.27
CA THR A 39 8.19 -11.23 0.70
C THR A 39 6.77 -10.95 1.20
N PHE A 40 6.08 -9.98 0.60
CA PHE A 40 4.70 -9.65 0.97
C PHE A 40 3.77 -10.84 0.69
N PRO A 41 3.08 -11.40 1.71
CA PRO A 41 2.31 -12.64 1.56
C PRO A 41 0.98 -12.46 0.82
N GLY A 42 0.57 -11.22 0.52
CA GLY A 42 -0.64 -10.90 -0.20
C GLY A 42 -0.42 -10.67 -1.70
N PRO A 43 -1.50 -10.65 -2.50
CA PRO A 43 -1.41 -10.31 -3.92
C PRO A 43 -0.93 -8.85 -4.10
N LEU A 44 0.09 -8.66 -4.94
CA LEU A 44 0.71 -7.37 -5.27
C LEU A 44 0.00 -6.64 -6.42
#